data_AF-A0A2M8Q7I6-F1
#
_entry.id   AF-A0A2M8Q7I6-F1
#
_cell.length_a   1.000
_cell.length_b   1.000
_cell.length_c   1.000
_cell.angle_alpha   90.00
_cell.angle_beta   90.00
_cell.angle_gamma   90.00
#
_symmetry.space_group_name_H-M   'P 1'
#
loop_
_entity.id
_entity.type
_entity.pdbx_description
1 polymer ?
#
loop_
_entity_poly.entity_id
_entity_poly.type
_entity_poly.pdbx_seq_one_letter_code
_entity_poly.pdbx_strand_id
1 'polypeptide(L)'
;TIDIDANGAPSIAGAPLSSFASLAPGLADFSLGSDLVSQLMQANIQHIQISTLPDGLRILVNGAALPSLRWDEERLANLSELVDMLGPAVPSVVKAVLPLISDVGVGVTLRFPLAQGADVIPLQAEPTTVATAAREAVLAQLGKAPVIRIPVVYDIEG
;
A
#
# COMPACT_ATOMS: atom_id res chain seq x y z
N THR A 1 0.50 0.40 7.14
CA THR A 1 0.68 1.76 6.61
C THR A 1 2.05 2.26 6.97
N ILE A 2 2.73 2.90 6.03
CA ILE A 2 4.01 3.57 6.23
C ILE A 2 3.73 5.08 6.25
N ASP A 3 4.18 5.73 7.32
CA ASP A 3 4.11 7.17 7.51
C ASP A 3 5.37 7.81 6.93
N ILE A 4 5.19 8.79 6.05
CA ILE A 4 6.27 9.59 5.47
C ILE A 4 6.23 10.98 6.12
N ASP A 5 7.35 11.41 6.69
CA ASP A 5 7.47 12.76 7.24
C ASP A 5 7.81 13.81 6.16
N ALA A 6 7.90 15.09 6.57
CA ALA A 6 8.23 16.19 5.66
C ALA A 6 9.62 16.09 5.01
N ASN A 7 10.55 15.33 5.61
CA ASN A 7 11.89 15.08 5.08
C ASN A 7 11.92 13.87 4.15
N GLY A 8 10.80 13.16 3.97
CA GLY A 8 10.75 11.91 3.22
C GLY A 8 11.15 10.68 4.03
N ALA A 9 11.34 10.81 5.34
CA ALA A 9 11.73 9.71 6.21
C ALA A 9 10.51 8.80 6.52
N PRO A 10 10.63 7.49 6.29
CA PRO A 10 9.56 6.53 6.51
C PRO A 10 9.53 5.98 7.94
N SER A 11 8.33 5.72 8.45
CA SER A 11 8.12 5.05 9.74
C SER A 11 6.89 4.13 9.72
N ILE A 12 6.88 3.12 10.59
CA ILE A 12 5.75 2.23 10.84
C ILE A 12 5.42 2.32 12.32
N ALA A 13 4.20 2.73 12.66
CA ALA A 13 3.75 2.89 14.05
C ALA A 13 4.73 3.74 14.91
N GLY A 14 5.37 4.75 14.29
CA GLY A 14 6.35 5.63 14.94
C GLY A 14 7.78 5.08 15.01
N ALA A 15 8.02 3.81 14.64
CA ALA A 15 9.37 3.26 14.52
C ALA A 15 9.95 3.55 13.12
N PRO A 16 11.21 3.99 13.00
CA PRO A 16 11.85 4.20 11.70
C PRO A 16 11.83 2.93 10.85
N LEU A 17 11.55 3.04 9.54
CA LEU A 17 11.49 1.87 8.65
C LEU A 17 12.81 1.09 8.61
N SER A 18 13.94 1.79 8.76
CA SER A 18 15.28 1.19 8.83
C SER A 18 15.46 0.22 10.00
N SER A 19 14.63 0.32 11.06
CA SER A 19 14.62 -0.65 12.17
C SER A 19 14.18 -2.05 11.72
N PHE A 20 13.54 -2.15 10.55
CA PHE A 20 13.06 -3.39 9.95
C PHE A 20 13.97 -3.88 8.81
N ALA A 21 15.18 -3.32 8.65
CA ALA A 21 16.13 -3.68 7.60
C ALA A 21 16.51 -5.17 7.54
N SER A 22 16.37 -5.91 8.64
CA SER A 22 16.57 -7.36 8.66
C SER A 22 15.54 -8.15 7.85
N LEU A 23 14.38 -7.55 7.55
CA LEU A 23 13.31 -8.17 6.76
C LEU A 23 13.58 -8.03 5.26
N ALA A 24 14.15 -6.91 4.83
CA ALA A 24 14.50 -6.65 3.45
C ALA A 24 15.62 -5.58 3.37
N PRO A 25 16.71 -5.82 2.62
CA PRO A 25 17.81 -4.87 2.49
C PRO A 25 17.38 -3.48 2.01
N GLY A 26 16.37 -3.41 1.13
CA GLY A 26 15.85 -2.14 0.60
C GLY A 26 15.24 -1.21 1.63
N LEU A 27 14.92 -1.68 2.85
CA LEU A 27 14.31 -0.87 3.91
C LEU A 27 15.31 0.01 4.67
N ALA A 28 16.60 -0.33 4.66
CA ALA A 28 17.62 0.37 5.45
C ALA A 28 17.78 1.83 5.00
N ASP A 29 17.80 2.04 3.70
CA ASP A 29 18.13 3.33 3.07
C ASP A 29 16.93 3.95 2.34
N PHE A 30 15.73 3.38 2.50
CA PHE A 30 14.53 3.88 1.83
C PHE A 30 14.16 5.29 2.30
N SER A 31 14.02 6.21 1.35
CA SER A 31 13.51 7.57 1.56
C SER A 31 12.92 8.09 0.25
N LEU A 32 11.87 8.91 0.34
CA LEU A 32 11.24 9.56 -0.82
C LEU A 32 11.88 10.91 -1.17
N GLY A 33 12.69 11.47 -0.26
CA GLY A 33 13.27 12.81 -0.39
C GLY A 33 12.25 13.94 -0.12
N SER A 34 12.72 15.02 0.51
CA SER A 34 11.88 16.16 0.91
C SER A 34 11.22 16.88 -0.27
N ASP A 35 11.89 16.94 -1.42
CA ASP A 35 11.38 17.63 -2.61
C ASP A 35 10.15 16.94 -3.20
N LEU A 36 10.16 15.60 -3.24
CA LEU A 36 9.01 14.82 -3.68
C LEU A 36 7.85 14.93 -2.70
N VAL A 37 8.13 14.84 -1.39
CA VAL A 37 7.10 15.02 -0.35
C VAL A 37 6.46 16.41 -0.45
N SER A 38 7.28 17.45 -0.65
CA SER A 38 6.78 18.82 -0.81
C SER A 38 5.85 18.96 -2.01
N GLN A 39 6.19 18.33 -3.15
CA GLN A 39 5.33 18.30 -4.33
C GLN A 39 4.01 17.56 -4.08
N LEU A 40 4.05 16.42 -3.39
CA LEU A 40 2.86 15.65 -3.02
C LEU A 40 1.95 16.46 -2.08
N MET A 41 2.54 17.15 -1.09
CA MET A 41 1.80 18.05 -0.19
C MET A 41 1.16 19.21 -0.96
N GLN A 42 1.89 19.86 -1.87
CA GLN A 42 1.34 20.94 -2.70
C GLN A 42 0.18 20.47 -3.58
N ALA A 43 0.20 19.21 -4.02
CA ALA A 43 -0.89 18.56 -4.75
C ALA A 43 -2.03 18.05 -3.84
N ASN A 44 -1.98 18.32 -2.53
CA ASN A 44 -2.89 17.82 -1.51
C ASN A 44 -3.03 16.28 -1.52
N ILE A 45 -1.95 15.57 -1.81
CA ILE A 45 -1.89 14.11 -1.75
C ILE A 45 -1.54 13.71 -0.33
N GLN A 46 -2.47 13.02 0.34
CA GLN A 46 -2.35 12.57 1.72
C GLN A 46 -2.13 11.07 1.82
N HIS A 47 -2.66 10.31 0.85
CA HIS A 47 -2.58 8.85 0.83
C HIS A 47 -2.27 8.34 -0.57
N ILE A 48 -1.32 7.41 -0.66
CA ILE A 48 -1.11 6.60 -1.86
C ILE A 48 -1.18 5.13 -1.45
N GLN A 49 -2.11 4.39 -2.06
CA GLN A 49 -2.26 2.95 -1.86
C GLN A 49 -1.76 2.25 -3.12
N ILE A 50 -0.88 1.28 -2.95
CA ILE A 50 -0.31 0.49 -4.02
C ILE A 50 -0.53 -0.97 -3.69
N SER A 51 -1.29 -1.66 -4.53
CA SER A 51 -1.65 -3.06 -4.32
C SER A 51 -1.31 -3.88 -5.55
N THR A 52 -0.81 -5.09 -5.30
CA THR A 52 -0.63 -6.12 -6.30
C THR A 52 -1.94 -6.87 -6.53
N LEU A 53 -2.34 -7.00 -7.80
CA LEU A 53 -3.44 -7.83 -8.30
C LEU A 53 -2.85 -8.89 -9.23
N PRO A 54 -3.59 -9.99 -9.49
CA PRO A 54 -3.18 -11.00 -10.45
C PRO A 54 -2.87 -10.43 -11.85
N ASP A 55 -3.57 -9.36 -12.26
CA ASP A 55 -3.41 -8.68 -13.54
C ASP A 55 -2.74 -7.28 -13.42
N GLY A 56 -2.04 -7.02 -12.31
CA GLY A 56 -1.09 -5.91 -12.18
C GLY A 56 -1.21 -5.01 -10.96
N LEU A 57 -0.68 -3.79 -11.04
CA LEU A 57 -0.72 -2.87 -9.90
C LEU A 57 -1.95 -1.96 -9.95
N ARG A 58 -2.65 -1.88 -8.82
CA ARG A 58 -3.62 -0.81 -8.56
C ARG A 58 -2.95 0.27 -7.74
N ILE A 59 -3.11 1.50 -8.19
CA ILE A 59 -2.64 2.68 -7.47
C ILE A 59 -3.84 3.58 -7.19
N LEU A 60 -4.09 3.85 -5.92
CA LEU A 60 -5.07 4.83 -5.47
C LEU A 60 -4.34 6.05 -4.90
N VAL A 61 -4.75 7.24 -5.32
CA VAL A 61 -4.30 8.51 -4.75
C VAL A 61 -5.49 9.14 -4.05
N ASN A 62 -5.42 9.35 -2.74
CA ASN A 62 -6.53 9.84 -1.92
C ASN A 62 -7.83 9.02 -2.09
N GLY A 63 -7.70 7.71 -2.33
CA GLY A 63 -8.83 6.80 -2.58
C GLY A 63 -9.38 6.83 -4.01
N ALA A 64 -8.91 7.72 -4.88
CA ALA A 64 -9.26 7.73 -6.30
C ALA A 64 -8.28 6.88 -7.10
N ALA A 65 -8.81 5.99 -7.94
CA ALA A 65 -7.98 5.20 -8.85
C ALA A 65 -7.33 6.12 -9.91
N LEU A 66 -6.02 6.00 -10.07
CA LEU A 66 -5.36 6.45 -11.30
C LEU A 66 -5.74 5.48 -12.44
N PRO A 67 -5.66 5.89 -13.72
CA PRO A 67 -5.81 4.97 -14.85
C PRO A 67 -4.95 3.72 -14.62
N SER A 68 -5.61 2.56 -14.49
CA SER A 68 -4.96 1.32 -14.10
C SER A 68 -3.91 0.92 -15.14
N LEU A 69 -2.69 0.70 -14.69
CA LEU A 69 -1.69 0.00 -15.49
C LEU A 69 -2.06 -1.50 -15.45
N ARG A 70 -2.23 -2.15 -16.60
CA ARG A 70 -2.42 -3.61 -16.69
C ARG A 70 -1.04 -4.28 -16.77
N TRP A 71 -0.79 -5.27 -15.94
CA TRP A 71 0.48 -6.00 -15.88
C TRP A 71 0.22 -7.51 -16.04
N ASP A 72 1.22 -8.27 -16.46
CA ASP A 72 1.16 -9.74 -16.52
C ASP A 72 2.22 -10.34 -15.59
N GLU A 73 1.96 -11.53 -15.05
CA GLU A 73 2.77 -12.22 -14.03
C GLU A 73 4.24 -12.44 -14.43
N GLU A 74 4.55 -12.62 -15.72
CA GLU A 74 5.92 -12.75 -16.23
C GLU A 74 6.77 -11.47 -16.05
N ARG A 75 6.12 -10.30 -15.95
CA ARG A 75 6.81 -8.99 -15.89
C ARG A 75 7.12 -8.53 -14.46
N LEU A 76 6.55 -9.18 -13.45
CA LEU A 76 6.89 -8.94 -12.03
C LEU A 76 8.30 -9.39 -11.68
N ALA A 77 8.85 -10.35 -12.44
CA ALA A 77 10.19 -10.88 -12.23
C ALA A 77 11.30 -9.87 -12.59
N ASN A 78 11.00 -8.79 -13.33
CA ASN A 78 12.01 -7.90 -13.89
C ASN A 78 11.69 -6.41 -13.64
N LEU A 79 12.13 -5.93 -12.48
CA LEU A 79 11.88 -4.59 -11.94
C LEU A 79 12.41 -3.44 -12.83
N SER A 80 13.48 -3.67 -13.59
CA SER A 80 14.05 -2.70 -14.53
C SER A 80 13.20 -2.54 -15.80
N GLU A 81 12.70 -3.66 -16.34
CA GLU A 81 11.81 -3.68 -17.50
C GLU A 81 10.48 -2.96 -17.22
N LEU A 82 10.05 -3.01 -15.95
CA LEU A 82 8.91 -2.24 -15.44
C LEU A 82 9.19 -0.73 -15.45
N VAL A 83 10.35 -0.28 -14.94
CA VAL A 83 10.70 1.16 -14.92
C VAL A 83 10.79 1.75 -16.33
N ASP A 84 11.30 0.98 -17.30
CA ASP A 84 11.44 1.40 -18.70
C ASP A 84 10.08 1.46 -19.45
N MET A 85 9.21 0.48 -19.27
CA MET A 85 7.89 0.42 -19.93
C MET A 85 6.92 1.50 -19.46
N LEU A 86 7.00 1.85 -18.17
CA LEU A 86 6.16 2.86 -17.52
C LEU A 86 6.44 4.29 -18.03
N GLY A 87 7.60 4.50 -18.65
CA GLY A 87 7.97 5.76 -19.29
C GLY A 87 7.94 6.97 -18.32
N PRO A 88 7.80 8.19 -18.85
CA PRO A 88 7.78 9.42 -18.05
C PRO A 88 6.44 9.66 -17.33
N ALA A 89 5.38 8.93 -17.68
CA ALA A 89 4.03 9.17 -17.17
C ALA A 89 3.78 8.60 -15.76
N VAL A 90 4.67 7.75 -15.25
CA VAL A 90 4.52 7.18 -13.91
C VAL A 90 5.02 8.12 -12.82
N PRO A 91 4.21 8.37 -11.77
CA PRO A 91 4.61 9.17 -10.63
C PRO A 91 5.92 8.63 -10.01
N SER A 92 6.88 9.51 -9.75
CA SER A 92 8.20 9.14 -9.20
C SER A 92 8.09 8.36 -7.89
N VAL A 93 7.05 8.60 -7.10
CA VAL A 93 6.74 7.85 -5.87
C VAL A 93 6.50 6.37 -6.11
N VAL A 94 5.86 5.99 -7.22
CA VAL A 94 5.62 4.58 -7.56
C VAL A 94 6.95 3.91 -7.89
N LYS A 95 7.83 4.58 -8.65
CA LYS A 95 9.17 4.08 -8.98
C LYS A 95 10.02 3.88 -7.73
N ALA A 96 9.93 4.81 -6.77
CA ALA A 96 10.68 4.73 -5.52
C ALA A 96 10.22 3.57 -4.63
N VAL A 97 8.93 3.22 -4.64
CA VAL A 97 8.33 2.25 -3.71
C VAL A 97 8.30 0.84 -4.30
N LEU A 98 8.42 0.71 -5.62
CA LEU A 98 8.39 -0.58 -6.32
C LEU A 98 9.37 -1.63 -5.72
N PRO A 99 10.64 -1.28 -5.37
CA PRO A 99 11.54 -2.23 -4.73
C PRO A 99 11.00 -2.79 -3.40
N LEU A 100 10.34 -1.96 -2.59
CA LEU A 100 9.77 -2.39 -1.33
C LEU A 100 8.60 -3.37 -1.51
N ILE A 101 7.80 -3.15 -2.55
CA ILE A 101 6.66 -4.04 -2.86
C ILE A 101 7.17 -5.39 -3.37
N SER A 102 8.23 -5.39 -4.17
CA SER A 102 8.84 -6.62 -4.68
C SER A 102 9.55 -7.45 -3.60
N ASP A 103 10.25 -6.81 -2.66
CA ASP A 103 10.93 -7.51 -1.57
C ASP A 103 9.96 -8.09 -0.53
N VAL A 104 8.84 -7.40 -0.27
CA VAL A 104 7.91 -7.76 0.82
C VAL A 104 6.65 -8.48 0.32
N GLY A 105 6.31 -8.36 -0.97
CA GLY A 105 5.18 -9.06 -1.60
C GLY A 105 3.79 -8.61 -1.13
N VAL A 106 3.69 -7.48 -0.41
CA VAL A 106 2.46 -7.00 0.22
C VAL A 106 2.12 -5.60 -0.31
N GLY A 107 0.82 -5.33 -0.49
CA GLY A 107 0.32 -3.99 -0.82
C GLY A 107 0.71 -2.96 0.25
N VAL A 108 1.18 -1.79 -0.19
CA VAL A 108 1.68 -0.74 0.68
C VAL A 108 0.73 0.46 0.64
N THR A 109 0.42 0.99 1.82
CA THR A 109 -0.21 2.32 1.93
C THR A 109 0.79 3.30 2.50
N LEU A 110 1.06 4.37 1.77
CA LEU A 110 1.85 5.51 2.19
C LEU A 110 0.92 6.62 2.66
N ARG A 111 1.25 7.22 3.81
CA ARG A 111 0.60 8.42 4.33
C ARG A 111 1.59 9.57 4.36
N PHE A 112 1.18 10.72 3.86
CA PHE A 112 1.99 11.93 3.75
C PHE A 112 1.50 13.02 4.72
N PRO A 113 2.34 14.03 5.03
CA PRO A 113 1.92 15.15 5.87
C PRO A 113 0.82 15.97 5.19
N LEU A 114 -0.02 16.61 6.00
CA LEU A 114 -1.04 17.52 5.49
C LEU A 114 -0.41 18.78 4.91
N ALA A 115 -0.93 19.22 3.76
CA ALA A 115 -0.66 20.55 3.26
C ALA A 115 -1.20 21.60 4.25
N GLN A 116 -0.57 22.78 4.30
CA GLN A 116 -1.03 23.85 5.17
C GLN A 116 -2.46 24.25 4.80
N GLY A 117 -3.39 24.15 5.77
CA GLY A 117 -4.79 24.50 5.58
C GLY A 117 -5.64 23.45 4.84
N ALA A 118 -5.11 22.25 4.56
CA ALA A 118 -5.90 21.16 4.00
C ALA A 118 -6.62 20.37 5.09
N ASP A 119 -7.88 20.03 4.83
CA ASP A 119 -8.64 19.08 5.65
C ASP A 119 -8.12 17.65 5.45
N VAL A 120 -8.24 16.83 6.49
CA VAL A 120 -7.88 15.41 6.42
C VAL A 120 -8.81 14.67 5.45
N ILE A 121 -8.24 14.04 4.43
CA ILE A 121 -8.94 13.11 3.53
C ILE A 121 -8.91 11.73 4.19
N PRO A 122 -10.05 11.11 4.55
CA PRO A 122 -10.04 9.78 5.15
C PRO A 122 -9.37 8.74 4.25
N LEU A 123 -8.48 7.92 4.82
CA LEU A 123 -7.95 6.76 4.11
C LEU A 123 -9.11 5.81 3.80
N GLN A 124 -9.37 5.60 2.51
CA GLN A 124 -10.41 4.69 2.06
C GLN A 124 -9.86 3.27 2.05
N ALA A 125 -10.64 2.31 2.55
CA ALA A 125 -10.31 0.91 2.38
C ALA A 125 -10.29 0.56 0.89
N GLU A 126 -9.31 -0.24 0.48
CA GLU A 126 -9.26 -0.81 -0.87
C GLU A 126 -10.63 -1.46 -1.17
N PRO A 127 -11.25 -1.19 -2.34
CA PRO A 127 -12.53 -1.80 -2.67
C PRO A 127 -12.35 -3.32 -2.68
N THR A 128 -13.07 -3.98 -1.77
CA THR A 128 -12.96 -5.40 -1.40
C THR A 128 -13.34 -6.39 -2.50
N THR A 129 -13.48 -6.00 -3.77
CA THR A 129 -13.91 -6.92 -4.83
C THR A 129 -12.96 -8.13 -4.99
N VAL A 130 -11.65 -7.93 -4.80
CA VAL A 130 -10.66 -9.02 -4.72
C VAL A 130 -10.76 -9.84 -3.42
N ALA A 131 -11.09 -9.21 -2.29
CA ALA A 131 -11.31 -9.91 -1.03
C ALA A 131 -12.59 -10.77 -1.05
N THR A 132 -13.62 -10.35 -1.80
CA THR A 132 -14.85 -11.12 -1.99
C THR A 132 -14.58 -12.33 -2.87
N ALA A 133 -13.90 -12.17 -4.00
CA ALA A 133 -13.57 -13.29 -4.90
C ALA A 133 -12.65 -14.33 -4.22
N ALA A 134 -11.62 -13.87 -3.48
CA ALA A 134 -10.75 -14.77 -2.71
C ALA A 134 -11.51 -15.47 -1.58
N ARG A 135 -12.40 -14.76 -0.87
CA ARG A 135 -13.26 -15.35 0.16
C ARG A 135 -14.25 -16.36 -0.42
N GLU A 136 -14.82 -16.11 -1.59
CA GLU A 136 -15.71 -17.03 -2.30
C GLU A 136 -14.96 -18.28 -2.78
N ALA A 137 -13.74 -18.12 -3.32
CA ALA A 137 -12.88 -19.24 -3.71
C ALA A 137 -12.46 -20.10 -2.51
N VAL A 138 -12.19 -19.50 -1.35
CA VAL A 138 -11.92 -20.21 -0.10
C VAL A 138 -13.19 -20.90 0.43
N LEU A 139 -14.35 -20.24 0.41
CA LEU A 139 -15.63 -20.85 0.80
C LEU A 139 -16.01 -22.04 -0.09
N ALA A 140 -15.76 -21.94 -1.40
CA ALA A 140 -16.00 -23.00 -2.38
C ALA A 140 -15.13 -24.24 -2.12
N GLN A 141 -13.88 -24.05 -1.70
CA GLN A 141 -12.97 -25.14 -1.34
C GLN A 141 -13.32 -25.80 0.00
N LEU A 142 -13.86 -25.04 0.95
CA LEU A 142 -14.24 -25.56 2.26
C LEU A 142 -15.54 -26.37 2.24
N GLY A 143 -16.34 -26.30 1.16
CA GLY A 143 -17.56 -27.09 0.93
C GLY A 143 -18.72 -26.81 1.91
N LYS A 144 -18.45 -26.18 3.06
CA LYS A 144 -19.40 -25.67 4.05
C LYS A 144 -18.84 -24.40 4.69
N ALA A 145 -19.69 -23.40 4.86
CA ALA A 145 -19.34 -22.19 5.60
C ALA A 145 -18.95 -22.55 7.05
N PRO A 146 -17.82 -22.04 7.57
CA PRO A 146 -17.44 -22.29 8.95
C PRO A 146 -18.46 -21.63 9.90
N VAL A 147 -19.04 -22.42 10.80
CA VAL A 147 -19.90 -21.91 11.87
C VAL A 147 -19.02 -21.49 13.03
N ILE A 148 -18.83 -20.19 13.22
CA ILE A 148 -18.15 -19.64 14.39
C ILE A 148 -19.17 -19.61 15.54
N ARG A 149 -18.95 -20.42 16.57
CA ARG A 149 -19.72 -20.36 17.82
C ARG A 149 -18.94 -19.52 18.81
N ILE A 150 -19.38 -18.29 19.04
CA ILE A 150 -18.81 -17.43 20.09
C ILE A 150 -19.60 -17.71 21.37
N PRO A 151 -19.02 -18.38 22.38
CA PRO A 151 -19.67 -18.49 23.68
C PRO A 151 -19.70 -17.11 24.34
N VAL A 152 -20.90 -16.59 24.58
CA VAL A 152 -21.08 -15.42 25.44
C VAL A 152 -21.09 -15.92 26.87
N VAL A 153 -19.99 -15.69 27.60
CA VAL A 153 -19.93 -15.94 29.04
C VAL A 153 -20.35 -14.64 29.73
N TYR A 154 -21.54 -14.64 30.32
CA TYR A 154 -21.93 -13.61 31.28
C TYR A 154 -21.37 -14.03 32.63
N ASP A 155 -20.48 -13.21 33.18
CA ASP A 155 -20.21 -13.21 34.61
C ASP A 155 -21.31 -12.36 35.28
N ILE A 156 -22.04 -12.97 36.21
CA ILE A 156 -23.05 -12.30 37.04
C ILE A 156 -22.51 -12.12 38.46
N GLU A 157 -21.23 -11.77 38.60
CA GLU A 157 -20.71 -11.08 39.77
C GLU A 157 -20.47 -9.61 39.36
N GLY A 158 -21.26 -8.71 39.98
CA GLY A 158 -21.36 -7.29 39.60
C GLY A 158 -20.17 -6.42 39.98
#